data_AF-A0A1V6HUK9-F1
#
_entry.id   AF-A0A1V6HUK9-F1
#
_cell.length_a   1.000
_cell.length_b   1.000
_cell.length_c   1.000
_cell.angle_alpha   90.00
_cell.angle_beta   90.00
_cell.angle_gamma   90.00
#
_symmetry.space_group_name_H-M   'P 1'
#
loop_
_entity.id
_entity.type
_entity.pdbx_description
1 polymer ?
#
loop_
_entity_poly.entity_id
_entity_poly.type
_entity_poly.pdbx_seq_one_letter_code
_entity_poly.pdbx_strand_id
1 'polypeptide(L)'
;MKGFIAALTRHPLSLAGTVLTTCAAIVFLALFALELVGMEGGPYVGIIAYLILPALFVLGLLLIPLGARFERRRRAAGAGERAFPVIDLNRAEIRNRVVLVFVLTVINGLLLAVATYKGMEVMESTSFCGETCHSVMSPEYAAYQRGAHASVACVDCHIGPGAGWFVKSKLSGSWQVISVNLNLYPRPIPTPVHNLRPARETCEQCHWPQKFVGDRLKVITSYGDDEEVTEQKTVLLLRVGGLQGRASHGIHWHVDPDHQIRYRADEKRETIYEVEMHGPDGEPVRFFAPGVEGDELAAASGWRTMDCVDCHNRPSHTFHTVEDEVDREILAGRIARDLPFVRREGVRLARLDYPSHEAAREGILAGLRAFYSEEFPEIAAERDGAIAEAATAIWDGYRANVHPAMNVTWGTYPNHIGHEASPGCFRCHDDLHATADGSRVISQDCDTCHSLLAMEEEDPEILRTLNP
;
A
#
# COMPACT_ATOMS: atom_id res chain seq x y z
N MET A 1 31.16 -28.32 -39.48
CA MET A 1 29.96 -27.47 -39.69
C MET A 1 28.70 -28.23 -40.12
N LYS A 2 28.73 -29.10 -41.15
CA LYS A 2 27.51 -29.79 -41.65
C LYS A 2 26.72 -30.55 -40.58
N GLY A 3 27.39 -31.24 -39.64
CA GLY A 3 26.75 -31.98 -38.55
C GLY A 3 26.10 -31.11 -37.45
N PHE A 4 26.62 -29.91 -37.22
CA PHE A 4 26.09 -28.98 -36.21
C PHE A 4 24.82 -28.29 -36.70
N ILE A 5 24.85 -27.75 -37.92
CA ILE A 5 23.67 -27.15 -38.56
C ILE A 5 22.55 -28.19 -38.74
N ALA A 6 22.93 -29.45 -39.02
CA ALA A 6 21.99 -30.57 -39.08
C ALA A 6 21.27 -30.82 -37.76
N ALA A 7 21.97 -30.72 -36.63
CA ALA A 7 21.38 -30.92 -35.32
C ALA A 7 20.39 -29.80 -34.95
N LEU A 8 20.58 -28.58 -35.47
CA LEU A 8 19.75 -27.42 -35.16
C LEU A 8 18.45 -27.36 -36.00
N THR A 9 18.46 -27.79 -37.26
CA THR A 9 17.35 -27.51 -38.20
C THR A 9 16.50 -28.71 -38.60
N ARG A 10 16.93 -29.95 -38.32
CA ARG A 10 16.26 -31.17 -38.83
C ARG A 10 14.97 -31.55 -38.08
N HIS A 11 14.86 -31.15 -36.83
CA HIS A 11 13.68 -31.41 -36.01
C HIS A 11 13.02 -30.10 -35.59
N PRO A 12 11.69 -29.96 -35.69
CA PRO A 12 10.97 -28.77 -35.23
C PRO A 12 11.32 -28.39 -33.79
N LEU A 13 11.53 -29.39 -32.92
CA LEU A 13 11.95 -29.18 -31.54
C LEU A 13 13.35 -28.56 -31.42
N SER A 14 14.30 -28.97 -32.27
CA SER A 14 15.65 -28.38 -32.27
C SER A 14 15.64 -26.97 -32.85
N LEU A 15 14.79 -26.72 -33.86
CA LEU A 15 14.62 -25.40 -34.44
C LEU A 15 13.97 -24.44 -33.42
N ALA A 16 12.91 -24.89 -32.73
CA ALA A 16 12.27 -24.15 -31.66
C ALA A 16 13.26 -23.84 -30.52
N GLY A 17 14.07 -24.83 -30.12
CA GLY A 17 15.14 -24.61 -29.14
C GLY A 17 16.15 -23.56 -29.58
N THR A 18 16.59 -23.61 -30.85
CA THR A 18 17.53 -22.63 -31.42
C THR A 18 16.96 -21.21 -31.43
N VAL A 19 15.70 -21.06 -31.84
CA VAL A 19 14.99 -19.77 -31.82
C VAL A 19 14.86 -19.26 -30.39
N LEU A 20 14.41 -20.10 -29.46
CA LEU A 20 14.22 -19.73 -28.06
C LEU A 20 15.53 -19.28 -27.41
N THR A 21 16.62 -20.04 -27.58
CA THR A 21 17.95 -19.68 -27.07
C THR A 21 18.44 -18.36 -27.66
N THR A 22 18.28 -18.15 -28.97
CA THR A 22 18.77 -16.94 -29.64
C THR A 22 17.97 -15.71 -29.21
N CYS A 23 16.64 -15.79 -29.18
CA CYS A 23 15.79 -14.69 -28.73
C CYS A 23 16.03 -14.37 -27.25
N ALA A 24 16.09 -15.38 -26.38
CA ALA A 24 16.34 -15.17 -24.96
C ALA A 24 17.71 -14.51 -24.72
N ALA A 25 18.75 -14.92 -25.45
CA ALA A 25 20.08 -14.31 -25.35
C ALA A 25 20.08 -12.84 -25.82
N ILE A 26 19.43 -12.52 -26.94
CA ILE A 26 19.38 -11.14 -27.44
C ILE A 26 18.63 -10.24 -26.45
N VAL A 27 17.47 -10.67 -25.95
CA VAL A 27 16.69 -9.90 -24.97
C VAL A 27 17.48 -9.74 -23.67
N PHE A 28 18.15 -10.80 -23.20
CA PHE A 28 18.99 -10.74 -22.01
C PHE A 28 20.12 -9.71 -22.16
N LEU A 29 20.88 -9.79 -23.26
CA LEU A 29 21.97 -8.86 -23.53
C LEU A 29 21.47 -7.42 -23.69
N ALA A 30 20.30 -7.24 -24.29
CA ALA A 30 19.67 -5.93 -24.43
C ALA A 30 19.26 -5.34 -23.07
N LEU A 31 18.58 -6.10 -22.22
CA LEU A 31 18.20 -5.67 -20.88
C LEU A 31 19.45 -5.37 -20.02
N PHE A 32 20.46 -6.24 -20.09
CA PHE A 32 21.73 -6.03 -19.41
C PHE A 32 22.44 -4.75 -19.89
N ALA A 33 22.40 -4.46 -21.19
CA ALA A 33 22.95 -3.22 -21.74
C ALA A 33 22.18 -1.98 -21.27
N LEU A 34 20.85 -2.05 -21.13
CA LEU A 34 20.04 -0.97 -20.57
C LEU A 34 20.41 -0.70 -19.10
N GLU A 35 20.61 -1.74 -18.31
CA GLU A 35 21.06 -1.62 -16.92
C GLU A 35 22.45 -0.96 -16.83
N LEU A 36 23.40 -1.34 -17.69
CA LEU A 36 24.73 -0.74 -17.74
C LEU A 36 24.74 0.77 -18.06
N VAL A 37 23.72 1.27 -18.77
CA VAL A 37 23.58 2.72 -19.05
C VAL A 37 22.77 3.46 -17.98
N GLY A 38 22.50 2.82 -16.84
CA GLY A 38 21.83 3.41 -15.68
C GLY A 38 20.30 3.41 -15.77
N MET A 39 19.71 2.61 -16.66
CA MET A 39 18.27 2.40 -16.67
C MET A 39 17.90 1.35 -15.62
N GLU A 40 17.70 1.83 -14.38
CA GLU A 40 17.18 1.01 -13.30
C GLU A 40 15.70 0.73 -13.56
N GLY A 41 15.38 -0.54 -13.80
CA GLY A 41 14.00 -1.02 -13.87
C GLY A 41 13.44 -1.28 -12.48
N GLY A 42 12.12 -1.34 -12.35
CA GLY A 42 11.49 -1.69 -11.08
C GLY A 42 11.80 -3.12 -10.62
N PRO A 43 11.30 -3.54 -9.44
CA PRO A 43 11.82 -4.69 -8.67
C PRO A 43 11.81 -6.03 -9.40
N TYR A 44 11.06 -6.12 -10.51
CA TYR A 44 10.85 -7.35 -11.27
C TYR A 44 11.59 -7.42 -12.60
N VAL A 45 12.17 -6.32 -13.08
CA VAL A 45 13.03 -6.35 -14.27
C VAL A 45 14.20 -7.30 -14.05
N GLY A 46 14.80 -7.30 -12.85
CA GLY A 46 15.83 -8.24 -12.47
C GLY A 46 15.38 -9.71 -12.46
N ILE A 47 14.13 -10.02 -12.12
CA ILE A 47 13.62 -11.40 -12.16
C ILE A 47 13.48 -11.89 -13.60
N ILE A 48 12.97 -11.03 -14.49
CA ILE A 48 12.87 -11.37 -15.93
C ILE A 48 14.27 -11.56 -16.51
N ALA A 49 15.17 -10.61 -16.25
CA ALA A 49 16.53 -10.60 -16.77
C ALA A 49 17.37 -11.77 -16.23
N TYR A 50 17.35 -12.02 -14.92
CA TYR A 50 18.31 -12.92 -14.27
C TYR A 50 17.74 -14.30 -13.90
N LEU A 51 16.43 -14.51 -14.01
CA LEU A 51 15.80 -15.81 -13.73
C LEU A 51 15.04 -16.36 -14.94
N ILE A 52 14.08 -15.61 -15.49
CA ILE A 52 13.19 -16.13 -16.55
C ILE A 52 13.95 -16.31 -17.88
N LEU A 53 14.66 -15.28 -18.34
CA LEU A 53 15.40 -15.36 -19.61
C LEU A 53 16.50 -16.43 -19.58
N PRO A 54 17.32 -16.58 -18.52
CA PRO A 54 18.27 -17.69 -18.40
C PRO A 54 17.59 -19.06 -18.38
N ALA A 55 16.44 -19.21 -17.70
CA ALA A 55 15.68 -20.46 -17.71
C ALA A 55 15.18 -20.81 -19.13
N LEU A 56 14.65 -19.83 -19.88
CA LEU A 56 14.26 -20.02 -21.29
C LEU A 56 15.45 -20.34 -22.18
N PHE A 57 16.59 -19.71 -21.94
CA PHE A 57 17.85 -19.97 -22.65
C PHE A 57 18.30 -21.42 -22.45
N VAL A 58 18.35 -21.90 -21.20
CA VAL A 58 18.71 -23.28 -20.85
C VAL A 58 17.68 -24.27 -21.40
N LEU A 59 16.38 -23.98 -21.29
CA LEU A 59 15.33 -24.80 -21.90
C LEU A 59 15.56 -24.94 -23.40
N GLY A 60 15.82 -23.84 -24.11
CA GLY A 60 16.15 -23.86 -25.54
C GLY A 60 17.38 -24.73 -25.83
N LEU A 61 18.43 -24.62 -25.01
CA LEU A 61 19.64 -25.44 -25.12
C LEU A 61 19.37 -26.93 -24.91
N LEU A 62 18.42 -27.30 -24.06
CA LEU A 62 18.01 -28.70 -23.84
C LEU A 62 17.12 -29.25 -24.98
N LEU A 63 16.27 -28.39 -25.56
CA LEU A 63 15.41 -28.77 -26.70
C LEU A 63 16.22 -29.11 -27.96
N ILE A 64 17.38 -28.47 -28.17
CA ILE A 64 18.28 -28.73 -29.30
C ILE A 64 18.75 -30.21 -29.37
N PRO A 65 19.47 -30.76 -28.36
CA PRO A 65 19.93 -32.15 -28.37
C PRO A 65 18.78 -33.14 -28.25
N LEU A 66 17.67 -32.78 -27.58
CA LEU A 66 16.47 -33.62 -27.49
C LEU A 66 15.81 -33.80 -28.87
N GLY A 67 15.62 -32.72 -29.62
CA GLY A 67 15.13 -32.80 -31.00
C GLY A 67 16.08 -33.58 -31.91
N ALA A 68 17.40 -33.43 -31.74
CA ALA A 68 18.39 -34.22 -32.47
C ALA A 68 18.34 -35.71 -32.11
N ARG A 69 18.05 -36.05 -30.84
CA ARG A 69 17.83 -37.44 -30.40
C ARG A 69 16.55 -38.03 -30.99
N PHE A 70 15.45 -37.29 -31.01
CA PHE A 70 14.21 -37.75 -31.64
C PHE A 70 14.36 -37.94 -33.14
N GLU A 71 15.06 -37.03 -33.82
CA GLU A 71 15.39 -37.19 -35.23
C GLU A 71 16.24 -38.44 -35.49
N ARG A 72 17.25 -38.71 -34.64
CA ARG A 72 18.05 -39.94 -34.73
C ARG A 72 17.21 -41.20 -34.51
N ARG A 73 16.31 -41.20 -33.52
CA ARG A 73 15.38 -42.32 -33.27
C ARG A 73 14.42 -42.54 -34.44
N ARG A 74 13.87 -41.48 -35.02
CA ARG A 74 12.99 -41.56 -36.19
C ARG A 74 13.68 -42.20 -37.40
N ARG A 75 14.94 -41.82 -37.63
CA ARG A 75 15.79 -42.40 -38.70
C ARG A 75 16.12 -43.86 -38.44
N ALA A 76 16.46 -44.21 -37.19
CA ALA A 76 16.70 -45.61 -36.80
C ALA A 76 15.44 -46.48 -36.95
N ALA A 77 14.25 -45.89 -36.82
CA ALA A 77 12.97 -46.54 -37.06
C ALA A 77 12.53 -46.56 -38.54
N GLY A 78 13.41 -46.22 -39.48
CA GLY A 78 13.15 -46.32 -40.92
C GLY A 78 12.41 -45.14 -41.56
N ALA A 79 12.17 -44.05 -40.83
CA ALA A 79 11.59 -42.86 -41.45
C ALA A 79 12.61 -42.15 -42.35
N GLY A 80 12.15 -41.69 -43.52
CA GLY A 80 12.97 -40.99 -44.51
C GLY A 80 13.66 -39.72 -44.00
N GLU A 81 14.69 -39.29 -44.73
CA GLU A 81 15.40 -38.05 -44.44
C GLU A 81 14.50 -36.84 -44.70
N ARG A 82 14.35 -35.96 -43.71
CA ARG A 82 13.82 -34.61 -43.96
C ARG A 82 14.85 -33.84 -44.78
N ALA A 83 14.39 -33.27 -45.89
CA ALA A 83 15.24 -32.46 -46.78
C ALA A 83 15.84 -31.27 -46.01
N PHE A 84 17.12 -31.02 -46.26
CA PHE A 84 17.87 -29.92 -45.66
C PHE A 84 17.59 -28.62 -46.44
N PRO A 85 17.36 -27.47 -45.77
CA PRO A 85 17.62 -26.19 -46.43
C PRO A 85 19.14 -26.04 -46.61
N VAL A 86 19.62 -25.99 -47.85
CA VAL A 86 21.04 -25.78 -48.15
C VAL A 86 21.35 -24.29 -47.98
N ILE A 87 21.93 -23.92 -46.84
CA ILE A 87 22.43 -22.55 -46.60
C ILE A 87 23.84 -22.46 -47.17
N ASP A 88 23.95 -22.02 -48.42
CA ASP A 88 25.22 -21.75 -49.10
C ASP A 88 25.56 -20.26 -49.04
N LEU A 89 26.41 -19.88 -48.08
CA LEU A 89 26.81 -18.48 -47.85
C LEU A 89 27.69 -17.91 -48.96
N ASN A 90 28.17 -18.73 -49.91
CA ASN A 90 28.88 -18.24 -51.09
C ASN A 90 27.93 -17.59 -52.10
N ARG A 91 26.63 -17.89 -52.02
CA ARG A 91 25.61 -17.23 -52.84
C ARG A 91 25.21 -15.90 -52.21
N ALA A 92 25.40 -14.81 -52.95
CA ALA A 92 25.11 -13.45 -52.46
C ALA A 92 23.64 -13.30 -51.99
N GLU A 93 22.69 -13.93 -52.67
CA GLU A 93 21.27 -13.92 -52.30
C GLU A 93 21.02 -14.57 -50.93
N ILE A 94 21.61 -15.74 -50.67
CA ILE A 94 21.48 -16.44 -49.38
C ILE A 94 22.20 -15.67 -48.28
N ARG A 95 23.41 -15.14 -48.56
CA ARG A 95 24.16 -14.30 -47.62
C ARG A 95 23.36 -13.07 -47.20
N ASN A 96 22.79 -12.34 -48.16
CA ASN A 96 22.00 -11.14 -47.88
C ASN A 96 20.73 -11.49 -47.08
N ARG A 97 20.06 -12.61 -47.39
CA ARG A 97 18.90 -13.09 -46.60
C ARG A 97 19.29 -13.46 -45.17
N VAL A 98 20.42 -14.15 -44.96
CA VAL A 98 20.90 -14.51 -43.62
C VAL A 98 21.25 -13.26 -42.80
N VAL A 99 21.96 -12.29 -43.41
CA VAL A 99 22.26 -11.01 -42.76
C VAL A 99 20.97 -10.26 -42.42
N LEU A 100 20.01 -10.19 -43.35
CA LEU A 100 18.72 -9.55 -43.12
C LEU A 100 17.97 -10.19 -41.95
N VAL A 101 17.84 -11.52 -41.93
CA VAL A 101 17.17 -12.25 -40.84
C VAL A 101 17.88 -12.03 -39.51
N PHE A 102 19.20 -12.05 -39.49
CA PHE A 102 19.98 -11.77 -38.28
C PHE A 102 19.73 -10.35 -37.76
N VAL A 103 19.83 -9.34 -38.64
CA VAL A 103 19.58 -7.94 -38.29
C VAL A 103 18.15 -7.75 -37.78
N LEU A 104 17.15 -8.31 -38.47
CA LEU A 104 15.75 -8.24 -38.04
C LEU A 104 15.52 -8.93 -36.70
N THR A 105 16.22 -10.04 -36.42
CA THR A 105 16.12 -10.75 -35.14
C THR A 105 16.72 -9.92 -34.01
N VAL A 106 17.86 -9.27 -34.24
CA VAL A 106 18.45 -8.33 -33.26
C VAL A 106 17.51 -7.16 -33.02
N ILE A 107 16.98 -6.53 -34.07
CA ILE A 107 16.02 -5.41 -33.95
C ILE A 107 14.77 -5.85 -33.17
N ASN A 108 14.17 -7.00 -33.51
CA ASN A 108 13.00 -7.50 -32.81
C ASN A 108 13.29 -7.82 -31.33
N GLY A 109 14.48 -8.36 -31.03
CA GLY A 109 14.91 -8.61 -29.66
C GLY A 109 15.10 -7.31 -28.87
N LEU A 110 15.66 -6.27 -29.49
CA LEU A 110 15.76 -4.93 -28.89
C LEU A 110 14.38 -4.32 -28.65
N LEU A 111 13.48 -4.37 -29.64
CA LEU A 111 12.11 -3.89 -29.50
C LEU A 111 11.37 -4.62 -28.37
N LEU A 112 11.52 -5.94 -28.29
CA LEU A 112 10.92 -6.74 -27.22
C LEU A 112 11.51 -6.39 -25.86
N ALA A 113 12.82 -6.18 -25.76
CA ALA A 113 13.47 -5.77 -24.50
C ALA A 113 12.97 -4.40 -24.03
N VAL A 114 12.92 -3.41 -24.92
CA VAL A 114 12.41 -2.06 -24.62
C VAL A 114 10.93 -2.11 -24.26
N ALA A 115 10.11 -2.85 -25.02
CA ALA A 115 8.69 -3.02 -24.72
C ALA A 115 8.46 -3.73 -23.37
N THR A 116 9.26 -4.74 -23.06
CA THR A 116 9.20 -5.44 -21.75
C THR A 116 9.56 -4.49 -20.62
N TYR A 117 10.66 -3.75 -20.76
CA TYR A 117 11.11 -2.77 -19.77
C TYR A 117 10.04 -1.71 -19.52
N LYS A 118 9.55 -1.05 -20.57
CA LYS A 118 8.53 0.00 -20.45
C LYS A 118 7.19 -0.54 -19.96
N GLY A 119 6.80 -1.74 -20.39
CA GLY A 119 5.58 -2.38 -19.89
C GLY A 119 5.64 -2.62 -18.38
N MET A 120 6.79 -3.06 -17.86
CA MET A 120 6.99 -3.25 -16.42
C MET A 120 7.00 -1.94 -15.66
N GLU A 121 7.76 -0.94 -16.10
CA GLU A 121 7.82 0.39 -15.48
C GLU A 121 6.42 1.03 -15.37
N VAL A 122 5.59 0.90 -16.41
CA VAL A 122 4.20 1.38 -16.38
C VAL A 122 3.37 0.59 -15.39
N MET A 123 3.40 -0.75 -15.43
CA MET A 123 2.60 -1.61 -14.54
C MET A 123 2.99 -1.50 -13.05
N GLU A 124 4.13 -0.91 -12.75
CA GLU A 124 4.63 -0.68 -11.39
C GLU A 124 4.49 0.77 -10.94
N SER A 125 3.94 1.64 -11.79
CA SER A 125 3.72 3.05 -11.47
C SER A 125 2.51 3.26 -10.56
N THR A 126 2.55 4.35 -9.79
CA THR A 126 1.44 4.80 -8.94
C THR A 126 0.19 5.12 -9.76
N SER A 127 0.35 5.74 -10.93
CA SER A 127 -0.75 6.03 -11.86
C SER A 127 -1.42 4.73 -12.33
N PHE A 128 -0.64 3.71 -12.71
CA PHE A 128 -1.24 2.44 -13.10
C PHE A 128 -2.05 1.81 -11.96
N CYS A 129 -1.51 1.75 -10.75
CA CYS A 129 -2.19 1.15 -9.60
C CYS A 129 -3.41 1.96 -9.12
N GLY A 130 -3.34 3.29 -9.14
CA GLY A 130 -4.36 4.18 -8.58
C GLY A 130 -5.44 4.62 -9.58
N GLU A 131 -5.08 4.78 -10.86
CA GLU A 131 -5.94 5.44 -11.86
C GLU A 131 -6.52 4.48 -12.90
N THR A 132 -5.87 3.34 -13.19
CA THR A 132 -6.38 2.39 -14.20
C THR A 132 -7.75 1.83 -13.80
N CYS A 133 -7.88 1.41 -12.55
CA CYS A 133 -9.12 0.92 -11.95
C CYS A 133 -9.77 2.02 -11.09
N HIS A 134 -9.83 3.26 -11.60
CA HIS A 134 -10.21 4.44 -10.81
C HIS A 134 -11.50 4.28 -10.00
N SER A 135 -12.53 3.58 -10.52
CA SER A 135 -13.79 3.42 -9.79
C SER A 135 -13.64 2.68 -8.46
N VAL A 136 -12.76 1.67 -8.42
CA VAL A 136 -12.51 0.84 -7.24
C VAL A 136 -11.37 1.40 -6.38
N MET A 137 -10.33 1.94 -7.04
CA MET A 137 -9.12 2.42 -6.37
C MET A 137 -9.20 3.89 -5.93
N SER A 138 -10.21 4.64 -6.38
CA SER A 138 -10.38 6.06 -6.03
C SER A 138 -10.28 6.35 -4.51
N PRO A 139 -10.88 5.55 -3.59
CA PRO A 139 -10.75 5.81 -2.16
C PRO A 139 -9.30 5.75 -1.66
N GLU A 140 -8.61 4.64 -1.95
CA GLU A 140 -7.25 4.42 -1.48
C GLU A 140 -6.26 5.36 -2.19
N TYR A 141 -6.49 5.69 -3.48
CA TYR A 141 -5.64 6.62 -4.23
C TYR A 141 -5.77 8.07 -3.75
N ALA A 142 -7.00 8.54 -3.49
CA ALA A 142 -7.23 9.88 -2.95
C ALA A 142 -6.61 10.03 -1.55
N ALA A 143 -6.74 9.00 -0.70
CA ALA A 143 -6.09 8.98 0.60
C ALA A 143 -4.55 8.94 0.48
N TYR A 144 -4.01 8.12 -0.44
CA TYR A 144 -2.57 8.02 -0.72
C TYR A 144 -1.93 9.37 -1.07
N GLN A 145 -2.57 10.14 -1.95
CA GLN A 145 -2.05 11.43 -2.43
C GLN A 145 -1.89 12.46 -1.30
N ARG A 146 -2.61 12.31 -0.19
CA ARG A 146 -2.58 13.21 0.96
C ARG A 146 -1.84 12.62 2.17
N GLY A 147 -1.42 11.36 2.09
CA GLY A 147 -0.76 10.65 3.18
C GLY A 147 0.74 10.94 3.26
N ALA A 148 1.36 10.52 4.38
CA ALA A 148 2.79 10.70 4.63
C ALA A 148 3.72 9.99 3.62
N HIS A 149 3.16 9.08 2.83
CA HIS A 149 3.89 8.27 1.84
C HIS A 149 3.48 8.58 0.40
N ALA A 150 2.91 9.75 0.10
CA ALA A 150 2.46 10.13 -1.23
C ALA A 150 3.56 10.11 -2.32
N SER A 151 4.83 10.02 -1.92
CA SER A 151 6.00 9.91 -2.81
C SER A 151 6.64 8.52 -2.85
N VAL A 152 6.04 7.51 -2.19
CA VAL A 152 6.54 6.12 -2.19
C VAL A 152 5.69 5.29 -3.14
N ALA A 153 6.31 4.54 -4.04
CA ALA A 153 5.57 3.79 -5.05
C ALA A 153 4.71 2.69 -4.39
N CYS A 154 3.51 2.45 -4.95
CA CYS A 154 2.59 1.42 -4.44
C CYS A 154 3.27 0.04 -4.34
N VAL A 155 4.16 -0.26 -5.28
CA VAL A 155 4.85 -1.54 -5.39
C VAL A 155 5.86 -1.82 -4.28
N ASP A 156 6.41 -0.78 -3.66
CA ASP A 156 7.37 -0.91 -2.56
C ASP A 156 6.69 -1.51 -1.32
N CYS A 157 5.42 -1.19 -1.11
CA CYS A 157 4.60 -1.71 -0.02
C CYS A 157 3.79 -2.97 -0.41
N HIS A 158 3.07 -2.95 -1.53
CA HIS A 158 2.06 -3.96 -1.85
C HIS A 158 2.58 -5.17 -2.63
N ILE A 159 3.70 -5.03 -3.32
CA ILE A 159 4.18 -6.01 -4.29
C ILE A 159 5.50 -6.63 -3.81
N GLY A 160 6.50 -5.81 -3.49
CA GLY A 160 7.76 -6.25 -2.88
C GLY A 160 8.73 -6.99 -3.81
N PRO A 161 10.04 -7.00 -3.47
CA PRO A 161 11.06 -7.66 -4.28
C PRO A 161 10.99 -9.20 -4.16
N GLY A 162 11.58 -9.87 -5.14
CA GLY A 162 11.81 -11.33 -5.10
C GLY A 162 10.77 -12.17 -5.87
N ALA A 163 11.19 -13.39 -6.23
CA ALA A 163 10.43 -14.28 -7.12
C ALA A 163 9.10 -14.79 -6.55
N GLY A 164 9.04 -15.04 -5.23
CA GLY A 164 7.79 -15.49 -4.58
C GLY A 164 6.71 -14.42 -4.64
N TRP A 165 7.06 -13.19 -4.25
CA TRP A 165 6.17 -12.04 -4.31
C TRP A 165 5.80 -11.65 -5.73
N PHE A 166 6.72 -11.80 -6.70
CA PHE A 166 6.42 -11.65 -8.12
C PHE A 166 5.30 -12.57 -8.59
N VAL A 167 5.39 -13.87 -8.30
CA VAL A 167 4.35 -14.82 -8.71
C VAL A 167 3.03 -14.51 -7.99
N LYS A 168 3.09 -14.26 -6.68
CA LYS A 168 1.90 -13.95 -5.89
C LYS A 168 1.18 -12.70 -6.41
N SER A 169 1.92 -11.63 -6.69
CA SER A 169 1.36 -10.36 -7.19
C SER A 169 0.76 -10.50 -8.59
N LYS A 170 1.35 -11.30 -9.48
CA LYS A 170 0.77 -11.53 -10.82
C LYS A 170 -0.47 -12.41 -10.79
N LEU A 171 -0.51 -13.43 -9.93
CA LEU A 171 -1.72 -14.25 -9.74
C LEU A 171 -2.85 -13.44 -9.11
N SER A 172 -2.57 -12.70 -8.03
CA SER A 172 -3.57 -11.84 -7.38
C SER A 172 -4.01 -10.71 -8.29
N GLY A 173 -3.09 -10.06 -9.02
CA GLY A 173 -3.39 -9.00 -9.97
C GLY A 173 -4.26 -9.48 -11.13
N SER A 174 -3.99 -10.67 -11.66
CA SER A 174 -4.85 -11.28 -12.70
C SER A 174 -6.27 -11.53 -12.17
N TRP A 175 -6.40 -12.00 -10.93
CA TRP A 175 -7.70 -12.16 -10.29
C TRP A 175 -8.39 -10.82 -10.03
N GLN A 176 -7.66 -9.78 -9.60
CA GLN A 176 -8.20 -8.43 -9.43
C GLN A 176 -8.76 -7.86 -10.74
N VAL A 177 -8.07 -8.05 -11.87
CA VAL A 177 -8.57 -7.66 -13.18
C VAL A 177 -9.88 -8.37 -13.50
N ILE A 178 -9.96 -9.69 -13.26
CA ILE A 178 -11.20 -10.46 -13.45
C ILE A 178 -12.30 -9.93 -12.52
N SER A 179 -12.00 -9.73 -11.23
CA SER A 179 -12.95 -9.22 -10.24
C SER A 179 -13.51 -7.86 -10.62
N VAL A 180 -12.67 -6.92 -11.06
CA VAL A 180 -13.12 -5.59 -11.48
C VAL A 180 -14.00 -5.68 -12.73
N ASN A 181 -13.59 -6.45 -13.74
CA ASN A 181 -14.34 -6.59 -15.00
C ASN A 181 -15.69 -7.30 -14.82
N LEU A 182 -15.77 -8.28 -13.92
CA LEU A 182 -16.99 -9.05 -13.66
C LEU A 182 -17.78 -8.55 -12.44
N ASN A 183 -17.35 -7.44 -11.83
CA ASN A 183 -17.95 -6.87 -10.62
C ASN A 183 -18.03 -7.86 -9.43
N LEU A 184 -17.00 -8.69 -9.26
CA LEU A 184 -16.86 -9.71 -8.22
C LEU A 184 -16.01 -9.20 -7.06
N TYR A 185 -16.44 -8.13 -6.41
CA TYR A 185 -15.78 -7.56 -5.23
C TYR A 185 -16.78 -6.90 -4.27
N PRO A 186 -16.49 -6.91 -2.95
CA PRO A 186 -17.32 -6.24 -1.94
C PRO A 186 -17.16 -4.71 -2.01
N ARG A 187 -18.16 -3.99 -1.50
CA ARG A 187 -18.17 -2.53 -1.37
C ARG A 187 -18.66 -2.15 0.04
N PRO A 188 -17.81 -1.61 0.92
CA PRO A 188 -16.40 -1.27 0.73
C PRO A 188 -15.48 -2.50 0.64
N ILE A 189 -14.23 -2.30 0.22
CA ILE A 189 -13.20 -3.36 0.25
C ILE A 189 -12.85 -3.63 1.73
N PRO A 190 -12.91 -4.88 2.21
CA PRO A 190 -12.73 -5.19 3.62
C PRO A 190 -11.28 -5.00 4.09
N THR A 191 -11.14 -4.57 5.34
CA THR A 191 -9.88 -4.54 6.09
C THR A 191 -9.97 -5.44 7.32
N PRO A 192 -8.86 -6.05 7.76
CA PRO A 192 -7.49 -5.90 7.24
C PRO A 192 -7.24 -6.72 5.96
N VAL A 193 -6.29 -6.26 5.13
CA VAL A 193 -5.88 -7.00 3.93
C VAL A 193 -5.03 -8.21 4.34
N HIS A 194 -5.59 -9.43 4.24
CA HIS A 194 -4.92 -10.65 4.71
C HIS A 194 -3.63 -11.02 3.95
N ASN A 195 -3.43 -10.49 2.74
CA ASN A 195 -2.29 -10.81 1.89
C ASN A 195 -1.17 -9.76 1.93
N LEU A 196 -1.22 -8.82 2.87
CA LEU A 196 -0.18 -7.82 3.03
C LEU A 196 1.15 -8.48 3.42
N ARG A 197 2.25 -7.87 2.96
CA ARG A 197 3.59 -8.30 3.28
C ARG A 197 3.90 -8.03 4.78
N PRO A 198 4.74 -8.86 5.43
CA PRO A 198 5.15 -8.60 6.81
C PRO A 198 5.84 -7.23 6.95
N ALA A 199 5.58 -6.52 8.05
CA ALA A 199 6.15 -5.19 8.30
C ALA A 199 7.70 -5.15 8.23
N ARG A 200 8.37 -6.24 8.62
CA ARG A 200 9.82 -6.42 8.51
C ARG A 200 10.36 -6.32 7.08
N GLU A 201 9.56 -6.76 6.10
CA GLU A 201 9.94 -6.75 4.69
C GLU A 201 9.45 -5.50 3.94
N THR A 202 8.64 -4.66 4.58
CA THR A 202 8.06 -3.43 4.01
C THR A 202 8.50 -2.20 4.80
N CYS A 203 7.89 -1.99 5.97
CA CYS A 203 8.09 -0.82 6.82
C CYS A 203 9.56 -0.69 7.26
N GLU A 204 10.19 -1.79 7.66
CA GLU A 204 11.55 -1.77 8.23
C GLU A 204 12.67 -1.53 7.20
N GLN A 205 12.33 -1.49 5.91
CA GLN A 205 13.28 -1.10 4.86
C GLN A 205 13.56 0.41 4.88
N CYS A 206 12.64 1.20 5.43
CA CYS A 206 12.74 2.66 5.51
C CYS A 206 12.70 3.17 6.96
N HIS A 207 11.98 2.49 7.85
CA HIS A 207 11.88 2.82 9.27
C HIS A 207 12.77 1.91 10.10
N TRP A 208 13.42 2.43 11.14
CA TRP A 208 14.28 1.63 12.01
C TRP A 208 13.65 1.49 13.40
N PRO A 209 12.86 0.43 13.68
CA PRO A 209 12.08 0.33 14.92
C PRO A 209 12.95 0.27 16.19
N GLN A 210 14.16 -0.28 16.09
CA GLN A 210 15.07 -0.42 17.22
C GLN A 210 15.79 0.91 17.57
N LYS A 211 15.63 1.96 16.76
CA LYS A 211 16.19 3.28 17.06
C LYS A 211 15.29 4.01 18.04
N PHE A 212 15.84 4.37 19.20
CA PHE A 212 15.15 5.24 20.15
C PHE A 212 14.80 6.59 19.53
N VAL A 213 13.51 6.94 19.54
CA VAL A 213 13.00 8.21 18.98
C VAL A 213 12.84 9.29 20.06
N GLY A 214 12.74 8.89 21.33
CA GLY A 214 12.40 9.78 22.44
C GLY A 214 10.94 10.22 22.41
N ASP A 215 10.58 11.09 23.34
CA ASP A 215 9.23 11.63 23.42
C ASP A 215 9.00 12.70 22.35
N ARG A 216 7.77 12.78 21.82
CA ARG A 216 7.37 13.71 20.77
C ARG A 216 6.29 14.64 21.29
N LEU A 217 6.58 15.95 21.28
CA LEU A 217 5.54 16.95 21.48
C LEU A 217 4.60 16.95 20.27
N LYS A 218 3.30 16.80 20.51
CA LYS A 218 2.25 16.91 19.51
C LYS A 218 1.31 18.02 19.93
N VAL A 219 1.06 18.94 19.00
CA VAL A 219 0.09 20.02 19.14
C VAL A 219 -1.03 19.73 18.15
N ILE A 220 -2.23 19.55 18.67
CA ILE A 220 -3.44 19.37 17.89
C ILE A 220 -4.22 20.67 17.98
N THR A 221 -4.51 21.26 16.82
CA THR A 221 -5.33 22.47 16.73
C THR A 221 -6.71 22.07 16.24
N SER A 222 -7.72 22.40 17.03
CA SER A 222 -9.13 22.25 16.71
C SER A 222 -9.80 23.62 16.71
N TYR A 223 -11.03 23.67 16.20
CA TYR A 223 -11.83 24.89 16.20
C TYR A 223 -13.18 24.66 16.88
N GLY A 224 -13.76 25.70 17.46
CA GLY A 224 -15.10 25.66 18.01
C GLY A 224 -16.20 25.71 16.95
N ASP A 225 -17.38 25.23 17.31
CA ASP A 225 -18.62 25.35 16.52
C ASP A 225 -19.35 26.68 16.78
N ASP A 226 -18.65 27.66 17.32
CA ASP A 226 -19.11 28.99 17.70
C ASP A 226 -19.00 30.00 16.55
N GLU A 227 -19.51 31.22 16.79
CA GLU A 227 -19.50 32.29 15.78
C GLU A 227 -18.07 32.73 15.43
N GLU A 228 -17.18 32.78 16.43
CA GLU A 228 -15.81 33.27 16.28
C GLU A 228 -14.86 32.20 15.75
N VAL A 229 -15.32 30.94 15.63
CA VAL A 229 -14.51 29.79 15.23
C VAL A 229 -13.25 29.73 16.10
N THR A 230 -13.50 29.65 17.42
CA THR A 230 -12.48 29.78 18.45
C THR A 230 -11.40 28.71 18.26
N GLU A 231 -10.14 29.11 18.17
CA GLU A 231 -9.01 28.18 18.00
C GLU A 231 -8.63 27.59 19.35
N GLN A 232 -8.61 26.27 19.44
CA GLN A 232 -8.25 25.53 20.63
C GLN A 232 -7.05 24.63 20.36
N LYS A 233 -6.23 24.43 21.38
CA LYS A 233 -5.01 23.62 21.28
C LYS A 233 -4.97 22.57 22.38
N THR A 234 -4.80 21.33 21.94
CA THR A 234 -4.46 20.21 22.81
C THR A 234 -2.98 19.88 22.61
N VAL A 235 -2.22 19.94 23.70
CA VAL A 235 -0.77 19.72 23.70
C VAL A 235 -0.47 18.47 24.49
N LEU A 236 0.17 17.50 23.85
CA LEU A 236 0.54 16.24 24.48
C LEU A 236 2.01 15.90 24.20
N LEU A 237 2.66 15.32 25.21
CA LEU A 237 3.97 14.70 25.07
C LEU A 237 3.77 13.20 24.86
N LEU A 238 3.87 12.75 23.61
CA LEU A 238 3.70 11.35 23.24
C LEU A 238 4.97 10.57 23.58
N ARG A 239 4.85 9.52 24.39
CA ARG A 239 5.95 8.63 24.78
C ARG A 239 6.21 7.61 23.68
N VAL A 240 6.77 8.05 22.55
CA VAL A 240 7.04 7.18 21.39
C VAL A 240 8.02 6.07 21.79
N GLY A 241 9.08 6.43 22.48
CA GLY A 241 10.00 5.47 23.09
C GLY A 241 10.79 4.61 22.08
N GLY A 242 10.96 3.33 22.43
CA GLY A 242 11.83 2.36 21.75
C GLY A 242 12.96 1.85 22.67
N LEU A 243 13.88 1.08 22.10
CA LEU A 243 15.02 0.50 22.83
C LEU A 243 16.05 1.59 23.18
N GLN A 244 16.25 1.85 24.47
CA GLN A 244 17.26 2.78 25.00
C GLN A 244 18.21 2.07 25.96
N GLY A 245 19.44 1.82 25.51
CA GLY A 245 20.44 1.12 26.32
C GLY A 245 20.08 -0.36 26.52
N ARG A 246 19.67 -0.75 27.74
CA ARG A 246 19.29 -2.14 28.10
C ARG A 246 17.79 -2.29 28.38
N ALA A 247 17.00 -1.24 28.18
CA ALA A 247 15.58 -1.23 28.49
C ALA A 247 14.82 -0.59 27.34
N SER A 248 13.58 -1.05 27.17
CA SER A 248 12.65 -0.54 26.17
C SER A 248 11.51 0.20 26.87
N HIS A 249 11.13 1.35 26.34
CA HIS A 249 10.19 2.27 26.96
C HIS A 249 9.19 2.83 25.95
N GLY A 250 8.12 3.47 26.43
CA GLY A 250 7.10 4.13 25.62
C GLY A 250 6.27 3.14 24.79
N ILE A 251 5.39 3.65 23.93
CA ILE A 251 4.47 2.82 23.14
C ILE A 251 5.19 1.82 22.22
N HIS A 252 6.42 2.11 21.78
CA HIS A 252 7.21 1.20 20.95
C HIS A 252 8.09 0.21 21.75
N TRP A 253 7.86 0.00 23.04
CA TRP A 253 8.64 -1.01 23.78
C TRP A 253 8.50 -2.42 23.17
N HIS A 254 7.33 -2.73 22.59
CA HIS A 254 7.00 -4.04 22.04
C HIS A 254 7.63 -4.37 20.67
N VAL A 255 8.38 -3.43 20.06
CA VAL A 255 9.15 -3.70 18.82
C VAL A 255 10.60 -4.10 19.10
N ASP A 256 10.99 -4.15 20.38
CA ASP A 256 12.26 -4.71 20.83
C ASP A 256 12.37 -6.20 20.47
N PRO A 257 13.46 -6.66 19.82
CA PRO A 257 13.66 -8.08 19.50
C PRO A 257 13.60 -9.03 20.69
N ASP A 258 13.90 -8.55 21.91
CA ASP A 258 13.86 -9.35 23.14
C ASP A 258 12.43 -9.51 23.69
N HIS A 259 11.46 -8.82 23.10
CA HIS A 259 10.04 -8.90 23.44
C HIS A 259 9.23 -9.37 22.24
N GLN A 260 8.26 -10.25 22.46
CA GLN A 260 7.33 -10.66 21.42
C GLN A 260 5.91 -10.67 21.98
N ILE A 261 5.02 -9.92 21.30
CA ILE A 261 3.59 -9.92 21.58
C ILE A 261 2.89 -10.74 20.50
N ARG A 262 2.08 -11.71 20.94
CA ARG A 262 1.17 -12.47 20.09
C ARG A 262 -0.23 -12.28 20.62
N TYR A 263 -1.22 -12.32 19.73
CA TYR A 263 -2.61 -12.19 20.14
C TYR A 263 -3.55 -13.01 19.26
N ARG A 264 -4.77 -13.21 19.77
CA ARG A 264 -5.90 -13.80 19.06
C ARG A 264 -7.05 -12.81 19.07
N ALA A 265 -7.66 -12.62 17.91
CA ALA A 265 -8.70 -11.62 17.71
C ALA A 265 -9.79 -12.10 16.75
N ASP A 266 -10.85 -11.32 16.63
CA ASP A 266 -11.84 -11.47 15.58
C ASP A 266 -11.22 -11.24 14.18
N GLU A 267 -12.01 -11.47 13.11
CA GLU A 267 -11.51 -11.35 11.73
C GLU A 267 -11.02 -9.94 11.39
N LYS A 268 -11.65 -8.90 11.96
CA LYS A 268 -11.27 -7.50 11.75
C LYS A 268 -10.10 -7.05 12.63
N ARG A 269 -9.73 -7.85 13.63
CA ARG A 269 -8.72 -7.53 14.66
C ARG A 269 -9.12 -6.33 15.51
N GLU A 270 -10.40 -6.11 15.71
CA GLU A 270 -10.93 -5.04 16.55
C GLU A 270 -11.15 -5.52 17.99
N THR A 271 -11.52 -6.78 18.17
CA THR A 271 -11.71 -7.40 19.48
C THR A 271 -10.59 -8.39 19.76
N ILE A 272 -9.77 -8.10 20.77
CA ILE A 272 -8.69 -8.98 21.20
C ILE A 272 -9.21 -9.86 22.33
N TYR A 273 -9.07 -11.17 22.17
CA TYR A 273 -9.56 -12.16 23.13
C TYR A 273 -8.46 -12.63 24.07
N GLU A 274 -7.25 -12.72 23.53
CA GLU A 274 -6.11 -13.30 24.23
C GLU A 274 -4.81 -12.63 23.77
N VAL A 275 -3.95 -12.29 24.72
CA VAL A 275 -2.63 -11.72 24.50
C VAL A 275 -1.59 -12.60 25.17
N GLU A 276 -0.54 -12.95 24.44
CA GLU A 276 0.62 -13.69 24.92
C GLU A 276 1.87 -12.81 24.79
N MET A 277 2.51 -12.54 25.92
CA MET A 277 3.72 -11.74 26.01
C MET A 277 4.91 -12.64 26.34
N HIS A 278 5.90 -12.65 25.45
CA HIS A 278 7.20 -13.28 25.67
C HIS A 278 8.22 -12.20 26.00
N GLY A 279 8.91 -12.36 27.13
CA GLY A 279 10.08 -11.55 27.50
C GLY A 279 11.39 -12.33 27.30
N PRO A 280 12.54 -11.74 27.69
CA PRO A 280 13.86 -12.33 27.48
C PRO A 280 14.10 -13.65 28.26
N ASP A 281 13.40 -13.86 29.37
CA ASP A 281 13.64 -14.96 30.32
C ASP A 281 12.81 -16.25 30.06
N GLY A 282 12.02 -16.27 28.98
CA GLY A 282 11.65 -17.54 28.32
C GLY A 282 10.31 -18.22 28.67
N GLU A 283 9.48 -17.70 29.58
CA GLU A 283 8.10 -18.22 29.76
C GLU A 283 7.04 -17.17 29.35
N PRO A 284 6.07 -17.53 28.49
CA PRO A 284 5.03 -16.61 28.05
C PRO A 284 4.05 -16.29 29.19
N VAL A 285 3.70 -15.02 29.32
CA VAL A 285 2.61 -14.57 30.18
C VAL A 285 1.37 -14.35 29.31
N ARG A 286 0.28 -15.02 29.66
CA ARG A 286 -0.99 -14.97 28.93
C ARG A 286 -2.01 -14.11 29.68
N PHE A 287 -2.65 -13.22 28.95
CA PHE A 287 -3.73 -12.36 29.41
C PHE A 287 -4.99 -12.68 28.62
N PHE A 288 -6.12 -12.73 29.31
CA PHE A 288 -7.42 -13.10 28.76
C PHE A 288 -8.39 -11.96 28.95
N ALA A 289 -9.14 -11.62 27.90
CA ALA A 289 -10.25 -10.69 28.02
C ALA A 289 -11.35 -11.28 28.92
N PRO A 290 -12.15 -10.43 29.59
CA PRO A 290 -13.22 -10.90 30.47
C PRO A 290 -14.32 -11.61 29.67
N GLY A 291 -14.81 -12.73 30.21
CA GLY A 291 -15.96 -13.44 29.65
C GLY A 291 -15.68 -14.27 28.40
N VAL A 292 -14.42 -14.44 28.00
CA VAL A 292 -14.07 -15.25 26.84
C VAL A 292 -14.26 -16.74 27.14
N GLU A 293 -15.30 -17.33 26.55
CA GLU A 293 -15.61 -18.75 26.63
C GLU A 293 -14.82 -19.54 25.57
N GLY A 294 -14.69 -20.86 25.75
CA GLY A 294 -13.89 -21.72 24.87
C GLY A 294 -14.30 -21.70 23.38
N ASP A 295 -15.57 -21.42 23.09
CA ASP A 295 -16.11 -21.36 21.73
C ASP A 295 -15.73 -20.05 20.99
N GLU A 296 -15.63 -18.93 21.70
CA GLU A 296 -15.13 -17.66 21.13
C GLU A 296 -13.62 -17.75 20.87
N LEU A 297 -12.88 -18.41 21.77
CA LEU A 297 -11.50 -18.78 21.54
C LEU A 297 -11.35 -19.80 20.40
N ALA A 298 -12.35 -20.61 20.05
CA ALA A 298 -12.29 -21.52 18.92
C ALA A 298 -12.59 -20.80 17.58
N ALA A 299 -13.45 -19.78 17.61
CA ALA A 299 -13.78 -18.93 16.47
C ALA A 299 -12.72 -17.84 16.19
N ALA A 300 -11.91 -17.49 17.20
CA ALA A 300 -10.84 -16.52 17.07
C ALA A 300 -9.84 -16.93 15.97
N SER A 301 -9.37 -15.92 15.22
CA SER A 301 -8.29 -16.10 14.25
C SER A 301 -7.07 -16.78 14.90
N GLY A 302 -6.32 -17.51 14.08
CA GLY A 302 -5.08 -18.14 14.53
C GLY A 302 -4.13 -17.10 15.14
N TRP A 303 -3.20 -17.56 15.98
CA TRP A 303 -2.22 -16.68 16.63
C TRP A 303 -1.51 -15.77 15.62
N ARG A 304 -1.60 -14.47 15.86
CA ARG A 304 -0.87 -13.44 15.12
C ARG A 304 0.25 -12.88 15.99
N THR A 305 1.43 -12.73 15.41
CA THR A 305 2.49 -11.92 16.03
C THR A 305 2.21 -10.46 15.70
N MET A 306 2.24 -9.61 16.72
CA MET A 306 2.03 -8.18 16.56
C MET A 306 3.09 -7.58 15.65
N ASP A 307 2.68 -6.74 14.72
CA ASP A 307 3.56 -5.99 13.83
C ASP A 307 3.11 -4.53 13.68
N CYS A 308 3.85 -3.73 12.90
CA CYS A 308 3.59 -2.30 12.75
C CYS A 308 2.17 -2.00 12.26
N VAL A 309 1.58 -2.85 11.42
CA VAL A 309 0.26 -2.57 10.80
C VAL A 309 -0.92 -2.87 11.72
N ASP A 310 -0.67 -3.46 12.89
CA ASP A 310 -1.72 -3.63 13.89
C ASP A 310 -2.12 -2.29 14.53
N CYS A 311 -1.18 -1.33 14.61
CA CYS A 311 -1.43 0.04 15.07
C CYS A 311 -1.38 1.06 13.92
N HIS A 312 -0.35 0.98 13.06
CA HIS A 312 -0.22 1.78 11.84
C HIS A 312 -0.92 1.12 10.67
N ASN A 313 -2.22 0.83 10.82
CA ASN A 313 -3.02 0.08 9.86
C ASN A 313 -3.31 0.85 8.55
N ARG A 314 -3.17 2.18 8.58
CA ARG A 314 -3.39 3.09 7.44
C ARG A 314 -2.28 4.15 7.31
N PRO A 315 -1.01 3.75 7.06
CA PRO A 315 0.13 4.67 7.11
C PRO A 315 0.22 5.60 5.89
N SER A 316 -0.35 5.17 4.76
CA SER A 316 -0.39 5.93 3.51
C SER A 316 -1.80 6.33 3.10
N HIS A 317 -2.79 5.53 3.49
CA HIS A 317 -4.19 5.66 3.07
C HIS A 317 -5.06 6.13 4.23
N THR A 318 -4.71 7.27 4.82
CA THR A 318 -5.40 7.79 5.99
C THR A 318 -6.75 8.40 5.60
N PHE A 319 -7.82 7.91 6.24
CA PHE A 319 -9.15 8.50 6.19
C PHE A 319 -9.37 9.27 7.50
N HIS A 320 -9.73 10.54 7.37
CA HIS A 320 -9.94 11.45 8.49
C HIS A 320 -11.41 11.44 8.93
N THR A 321 -11.66 11.91 10.16
CA THR A 321 -13.02 12.30 10.56
C THR A 321 -13.41 13.56 9.81
N VAL A 322 -14.71 13.88 9.81
CA VAL A 322 -15.19 15.10 9.17
C VAL A 322 -14.74 16.34 9.95
N GLU A 323 -14.68 16.25 11.27
CA GLU A 323 -14.13 17.31 12.14
C GLU A 323 -12.67 17.59 11.81
N ASP A 324 -11.83 16.54 11.79
CA ASP A 324 -10.40 16.66 11.46
C ASP A 324 -10.21 17.31 10.08
N GLU A 325 -11.03 16.93 9.11
CA GLU A 325 -10.91 17.44 7.76
C GLU A 325 -11.27 18.93 7.69
N VAL A 326 -12.39 19.35 8.27
CA VAL A 326 -12.78 20.76 8.31
C VAL A 326 -11.75 21.59 9.09
N ASP A 327 -11.28 21.09 10.24
CA ASP A 327 -10.26 21.78 11.05
C ASP A 327 -8.94 21.94 10.30
N ARG A 328 -8.53 20.93 9.51
CA ARG A 328 -7.34 21.03 8.65
C ARG A 328 -7.48 22.08 7.55
N GLU A 329 -8.66 22.21 6.96
CA GLU A 329 -8.93 23.21 5.93
C GLU A 329 -8.95 24.64 6.50
N ILE A 330 -9.47 24.82 7.72
CA ILE A 330 -9.41 26.07 8.48
C ILE A 330 -7.95 26.40 8.82
N LEU A 331 -7.21 25.44 9.38
CA LEU A 331 -5.79 25.61 9.75
C LEU A 331 -4.92 25.95 8.53
N ALA A 332 -5.22 25.37 7.37
CA ALA A 332 -4.54 25.67 6.10
C ALA A 332 -4.91 27.04 5.51
N GLY A 333 -5.86 27.77 6.11
CA GLY A 333 -6.36 29.06 5.64
C GLY A 333 -7.20 28.98 4.37
N ARG A 334 -7.66 27.77 3.98
CA ARG A 334 -8.57 27.59 2.83
C ARG A 334 -10.03 27.83 3.19
N ILE A 335 -10.37 27.67 4.46
CA ILE A 335 -11.64 28.15 5.04
C ILE A 335 -11.33 29.38 5.88
N ALA A 336 -11.94 30.51 5.51
CA ALA A 336 -11.75 31.75 6.24
C ALA A 336 -12.44 31.67 7.62
N ARG A 337 -11.66 31.86 8.69
CA ARG A 337 -12.13 31.79 10.08
C ARG A 337 -13.09 32.91 10.48
N ASP A 338 -13.03 34.03 9.78
CA ASP A 338 -13.91 35.18 10.01
C ASP A 338 -15.30 35.00 9.36
N LEU A 339 -15.61 33.81 8.85
CA LEU A 339 -16.95 33.41 8.46
C LEU A 339 -17.67 32.79 9.67
N PRO A 340 -18.71 33.45 10.19
CA PRO A 340 -19.48 32.96 11.34
C PRO A 340 -19.93 31.52 11.19
N PHE A 341 -19.69 30.69 12.21
CA PHE A 341 -20.14 29.30 12.28
C PHE A 341 -19.69 28.38 11.12
N VAL A 342 -18.67 28.77 10.34
CA VAL A 342 -18.28 28.02 9.13
C VAL A 342 -17.84 26.60 9.43
N ARG A 343 -17.21 26.37 10.59
CA ARG A 343 -16.82 25.02 11.04
C ARG A 343 -18.05 24.14 11.26
N ARG A 344 -18.99 24.62 12.08
CA ARG A 344 -20.25 23.92 12.41
C ARG A 344 -21.01 23.55 11.13
N GLU A 345 -21.19 24.53 10.24
CA GLU A 345 -21.91 24.31 8.99
C GLU A 345 -21.14 23.41 8.02
N GLY A 346 -19.80 23.54 7.96
CA GLY A 346 -18.95 22.68 7.16
C GLY A 346 -19.06 21.21 7.59
N VAL A 347 -18.97 20.94 8.90
CA VAL A 347 -19.17 19.61 9.46
C VAL A 347 -20.57 19.09 9.17
N ARG A 348 -21.61 19.90 9.43
CA ARG A 348 -23.01 19.52 9.18
C ARG A 348 -23.25 19.14 7.73
N LEU A 349 -22.78 19.95 6.79
CA LEU A 349 -22.98 19.73 5.35
C LEU A 349 -22.15 18.55 4.82
N ALA A 350 -20.90 18.39 5.27
CA ALA A 350 -20.06 17.27 4.87
C ALA A 350 -20.55 15.92 5.43
N ARG A 351 -21.35 15.91 6.50
CA ARG A 351 -22.00 14.71 7.06
C ARG A 351 -23.24 14.26 6.28
N LEU A 352 -23.75 15.07 5.35
CA LEU A 352 -24.93 14.70 4.57
C LEU A 352 -24.63 13.57 3.57
N ASP A 353 -25.65 12.74 3.31
CA ASP A 353 -25.56 11.67 2.33
C ASP A 353 -25.75 12.22 0.92
N TYR A 354 -24.70 12.13 0.10
CA TYR A 354 -24.73 12.52 -1.30
C TYR A 354 -24.54 11.31 -2.22
N PRO A 355 -25.27 11.23 -3.35
CA PRO A 355 -25.16 10.11 -4.29
C PRO A 355 -23.88 10.13 -5.12
N SER A 356 -23.21 11.29 -5.27
CA SER A 356 -21.96 11.43 -5.99
C SER A 356 -21.13 12.61 -5.47
N HIS A 357 -19.87 12.69 -5.88
CA HIS A 357 -19.00 13.83 -5.56
C HIS A 357 -19.53 15.15 -6.15
N GLU A 358 -20.16 15.12 -7.32
CA GLU A 358 -20.77 16.30 -7.94
C GLU A 358 -21.98 16.78 -7.15
N ALA A 359 -22.85 15.86 -6.72
CA ALA A 359 -24.00 16.21 -5.88
C ALA A 359 -23.55 16.78 -4.52
N ALA A 360 -22.47 16.25 -3.93
CA ALA A 360 -21.86 16.81 -2.73
C ALA A 360 -21.33 18.23 -2.97
N ARG A 361 -20.63 18.45 -4.09
CA ARG A 361 -20.09 19.78 -4.45
C ARG A 361 -21.19 20.83 -4.54
N GLU A 362 -22.27 20.51 -5.26
CA GLU A 362 -23.41 21.40 -5.44
C GLU A 362 -24.17 21.61 -4.13
N GLY A 363 -24.39 20.53 -3.38
CA GLY A 363 -25.13 20.55 -2.12
C GLY A 363 -24.43 21.33 -1.00
N ILE A 364 -23.11 21.16 -0.85
CA ILE A 364 -22.31 21.90 0.15
C ILE A 364 -22.32 23.40 -0.17
N LEU A 365 -22.09 23.77 -1.43
CA LEU A 365 -22.10 25.17 -1.86
C LEU A 365 -23.47 25.82 -1.68
N ALA A 366 -24.54 25.14 -2.10
CA ALA A 366 -25.90 25.63 -1.93
C ALA A 366 -26.26 25.75 -0.44
N GLY A 367 -25.87 24.79 0.38
CA GLY A 367 -26.11 24.77 1.81
C GLY A 367 -25.45 25.93 2.56
N LEU A 368 -24.17 26.19 2.29
CA LEU A 368 -23.47 27.33 2.90
C LEU A 368 -24.06 28.67 2.45
N ARG A 369 -24.33 28.83 1.15
CA ARG A 369 -24.95 30.07 0.64
C ARG A 369 -26.33 30.31 1.24
N ALA A 370 -27.14 29.27 1.39
CA ALA A 370 -28.45 29.37 2.02
C ALA A 370 -28.33 29.84 3.47
N PHE A 371 -27.44 29.21 4.25
CA PHE A 371 -27.17 29.60 5.63
C PHE A 371 -26.77 31.07 5.76
N TYR A 372 -25.77 31.52 4.99
CA TYR A 372 -25.34 32.92 5.06
C TYR A 372 -26.39 33.88 4.53
N SER A 373 -27.19 33.51 3.52
CA SER A 373 -28.26 34.37 3.02
C SER A 373 -29.39 34.57 4.04
N GLU A 374 -29.63 33.58 4.90
CA GLU A 374 -30.68 33.61 5.92
C GLU A 374 -30.20 34.29 7.21
N GLU A 375 -29.03 33.90 7.73
CA GLU A 375 -28.54 34.31 9.04
C GLU A 375 -27.60 35.54 8.98
N PHE A 376 -26.85 35.72 7.88
CA PHE A 376 -25.88 36.81 7.72
C PHE A 376 -25.94 37.48 6.32
N PRO A 377 -27.05 38.16 5.95
CA PRO A 377 -27.26 38.66 4.59
C PRO A 377 -26.17 39.62 4.08
N GLU A 378 -25.58 40.42 4.97
CA GLU A 378 -24.48 41.33 4.63
C GLU A 378 -23.21 40.55 4.23
N ILE A 379 -22.85 39.52 5.00
CA ILE A 379 -21.73 38.62 4.68
C ILE A 379 -22.01 37.88 3.36
N ALA A 380 -23.23 37.40 3.14
CA ALA A 380 -23.60 36.74 1.90
C ALA A 380 -23.39 37.65 0.66
N ALA A 381 -23.68 38.95 0.79
CA ALA A 381 -23.51 39.91 -0.30
C ALA A 381 -22.05 40.30 -0.53
N GLU A 382 -21.27 40.50 0.54
CA GLU A 382 -19.90 41.02 0.46
C GLU A 382 -18.83 39.93 0.31
N ARG A 383 -19.10 38.71 0.80
CA ARG A 383 -18.12 37.63 0.98
C ARG A 383 -18.50 36.34 0.24
N ASP A 384 -19.33 36.38 -0.80
CA ASP A 384 -19.72 35.20 -1.60
C ASP A 384 -18.50 34.40 -2.11
N GLY A 385 -17.41 35.10 -2.48
CA GLY A 385 -16.15 34.47 -2.86
C GLY A 385 -15.56 33.59 -1.76
N ALA A 386 -15.48 34.10 -0.52
CA ALA A 386 -14.97 33.34 0.62
C ALA A 386 -15.90 32.16 0.99
N ILE A 387 -17.21 32.34 0.87
CA ILE A 387 -18.20 31.26 1.07
C ILE A 387 -18.01 30.15 0.03
N ALA A 388 -17.78 30.51 -1.25
CA ALA A 388 -17.54 29.55 -2.31
C ALA A 388 -16.19 28.83 -2.18
N GLU A 389 -15.14 29.52 -1.71
CA GLU A 389 -13.84 28.93 -1.38
C GLU A 389 -13.97 27.95 -0.22
N ALA A 390 -14.66 28.33 0.87
CA ALA A 390 -14.93 27.45 1.99
C ALA A 390 -15.71 26.20 1.57
N ALA A 391 -16.75 26.35 0.75
CA ALA A 391 -17.51 25.22 0.20
C ALA A 391 -16.62 24.28 -0.64
N THR A 392 -15.69 24.83 -1.41
CA THR A 392 -14.76 24.05 -2.23
C THR A 392 -13.77 23.27 -1.35
N ALA A 393 -13.24 23.91 -0.30
CA ALA A 393 -12.35 23.26 0.65
C ALA A 393 -13.04 22.10 1.41
N ILE A 394 -14.27 22.32 1.88
CA ILE A 394 -15.08 21.27 2.52
C ILE A 394 -15.35 20.12 1.54
N TRP A 395 -15.67 20.43 0.28
CA TRP A 395 -15.87 19.42 -0.75
C TRP A 395 -14.59 18.64 -1.09
N ASP A 396 -13.43 19.30 -1.15
CA ASP A 396 -12.13 18.65 -1.37
C ASP A 396 -11.82 17.65 -0.24
N GLY A 397 -12.13 18.03 1.01
CA GLY A 397 -12.05 17.14 2.15
C GLY A 397 -13.03 15.97 2.07
N TYR A 398 -14.28 16.24 1.68
CA TYR A 398 -15.32 15.22 1.48
C TYR A 398 -14.91 14.20 0.41
N ARG A 399 -14.53 14.63 -0.80
CA ARG A 399 -14.28 13.73 -1.94
C ARG A 399 -13.07 12.82 -1.77
N ALA A 400 -12.22 13.13 -0.80
CA ALA A 400 -11.01 12.38 -0.51
C ALA A 400 -11.16 11.43 0.70
N ASN A 401 -12.31 11.45 1.38
CA ASN A 401 -12.66 10.54 2.47
C ASN A 401 -13.95 9.74 2.18
N VAL A 402 -14.88 10.29 1.43
CA VAL A 402 -16.19 9.70 1.11
C VAL A 402 -16.25 9.35 -0.37
N HIS A 403 -16.56 8.10 -0.68
CA HIS A 403 -16.66 7.58 -2.05
C HIS A 403 -17.96 6.76 -2.19
N PRO A 404 -19.07 7.40 -2.61
CA PRO A 404 -20.37 6.74 -2.72
C PRO A 404 -20.36 5.48 -3.59
N ALA A 405 -19.61 5.49 -4.69
CA ALA A 405 -19.50 4.34 -5.61
C ALA A 405 -18.93 3.07 -4.96
N MET A 406 -18.17 3.22 -3.87
CA MET A 406 -17.54 2.14 -3.12
C MET A 406 -18.15 1.94 -1.73
N ASN A 407 -19.27 2.61 -1.41
CA ASN A 407 -19.87 2.61 -0.08
C ASN A 407 -18.86 2.98 1.03
N VAL A 408 -17.93 3.89 0.73
CA VAL A 408 -16.99 4.44 1.71
C VAL A 408 -17.53 5.77 2.20
N THR A 409 -17.78 5.86 3.51
CA THR A 409 -18.19 7.08 4.22
C THR A 409 -17.30 7.32 5.46
N TRP A 410 -17.53 8.41 6.17
CA TRP A 410 -16.84 8.73 7.43
C TRP A 410 -16.83 7.54 8.39
N GLY A 411 -15.66 7.17 8.91
CA GLY A 411 -15.51 6.06 9.84
C GLY A 411 -15.57 4.65 9.22
N THR A 412 -15.70 4.51 7.89
CA THR A 412 -15.68 3.19 7.22
C THR A 412 -14.36 2.44 7.45
N TYR A 413 -13.25 3.17 7.46
CA TYR A 413 -11.92 2.62 7.69
C TYR A 413 -11.31 3.23 8.95
N PRO A 414 -11.33 2.51 10.09
CA PRO A 414 -10.76 3.02 11.33
C PRO A 414 -9.24 3.15 11.22
N ASN A 415 -8.69 4.15 11.93
CA ASN A 415 -7.26 4.31 12.11
C ASN A 415 -6.90 4.02 13.57
N HIS A 416 -5.97 3.09 13.81
CA HIS A 416 -5.64 2.60 15.13
C HIS A 416 -4.46 3.32 15.80
N ILE A 417 -3.96 4.42 15.21
CA ILE A 417 -2.83 5.20 15.75
C ILE A 417 -3.16 6.01 17.01
N GLY A 418 -4.45 6.12 17.35
CA GLY A 418 -4.95 6.83 18.54
C GLY A 418 -6.27 6.21 19.01
N HIS A 419 -6.88 6.81 20.04
CA HIS A 419 -8.05 6.25 20.72
C HIS A 419 -9.33 7.12 20.64
N GLU A 420 -9.36 8.16 19.79
CA GLU A 420 -10.54 9.04 19.65
C GLU A 420 -11.54 8.50 18.62
N ALA A 421 -11.08 8.23 17.39
CA ALA A 421 -11.94 7.75 16.30
C ALA A 421 -12.05 6.21 16.23
N SER A 422 -11.19 5.49 16.94
CA SER A 422 -11.25 4.03 17.09
C SER A 422 -10.64 3.65 18.44
N PRO A 423 -10.84 2.42 18.96
CA PRO A 423 -10.23 2.02 20.24
C PRO A 423 -8.69 1.98 20.24
N GLY A 424 -8.04 1.89 19.07
CA GLY A 424 -6.58 1.94 18.95
C GLY A 424 -5.85 0.91 19.83
N CYS A 425 -4.99 1.39 20.72
CA CYS A 425 -4.26 0.58 21.70
C CYS A 425 -5.17 0.01 22.82
N PHE A 426 -6.32 0.64 23.10
CA PHE A 426 -7.27 0.15 24.10
C PHE A 426 -7.95 -1.17 23.73
N ARG A 427 -7.71 -1.67 22.52
CA ARG A 427 -8.07 -3.06 22.18
C ARG A 427 -7.35 -4.10 23.04
N CYS A 428 -6.17 -3.77 23.57
CA CYS A 428 -5.44 -4.60 24.53
C CYS A 428 -5.27 -3.91 25.91
N HIS A 429 -5.19 -2.58 25.92
CA HIS A 429 -4.98 -1.76 27.12
C HIS A 429 -6.31 -1.26 27.68
N ASP A 430 -7.03 -2.13 28.37
CA ASP A 430 -8.41 -1.89 28.79
C ASP A 430 -8.66 -2.04 30.29
N ASP A 431 -7.60 -2.29 31.10
CA ASP A 431 -7.71 -2.66 32.51
C ASP A 431 -8.55 -3.93 32.78
N LEU A 432 -8.82 -4.74 31.74
CA LEU A 432 -9.65 -5.93 31.81
C LEU A 432 -8.91 -7.21 31.40
N HIS A 433 -7.97 -7.13 30.47
CA HIS A 433 -7.12 -8.25 30.09
C HIS A 433 -6.24 -8.70 31.26
N ALA A 434 -6.56 -9.84 31.86
CA ALA A 434 -5.92 -10.31 33.08
C ALA A 434 -5.28 -11.69 32.93
N THR A 435 -4.26 -11.99 33.73
CA THR A 435 -3.73 -13.34 33.87
C THR A 435 -4.77 -14.27 34.50
N ALA A 436 -4.66 -15.58 34.29
CA ALA A 436 -5.63 -16.56 34.79
C ALA A 436 -5.78 -16.56 36.34
N ASP A 437 -4.73 -16.17 37.05
CA ASP A 437 -4.71 -16.00 38.51
C ASP A 437 -5.11 -14.58 38.96
N GLY A 438 -5.38 -13.66 38.04
CA GLY A 438 -5.72 -12.27 38.29
C GLY A 438 -4.58 -11.42 38.85
N SER A 439 -3.34 -11.93 38.89
CA SER A 439 -2.21 -11.23 39.50
C SER A 439 -1.69 -10.06 38.66
N ARG A 440 -1.92 -10.07 37.35
CA ARG A 440 -1.50 -9.02 36.42
C ARG A 440 -2.63 -8.66 35.48
N VAL A 441 -2.72 -7.38 35.15
CA VAL A 441 -3.69 -6.82 34.21
C VAL A 441 -2.94 -5.90 33.23
N ILE A 442 -3.37 -5.87 31.97
CA ILE A 442 -2.85 -4.90 30.99
C ILE A 442 -3.49 -3.55 31.28
N SER A 443 -2.67 -2.59 31.71
CA SER A 443 -3.18 -1.31 32.18
C SER A 443 -3.66 -0.39 31.05
N GLN A 444 -4.72 0.38 31.33
CA GLN A 444 -5.20 1.51 30.51
C GLN A 444 -4.66 2.87 31.01
N ASP A 445 -3.65 2.91 31.86
CA ASP A 445 -3.08 4.17 32.34
C ASP A 445 -2.57 5.05 31.17
N CYS A 446 -3.20 6.21 30.98
CA CYS A 446 -2.90 7.16 29.92
C CYS A 446 -1.44 7.59 29.91
N ASP A 447 -0.81 7.69 31.10
CA ASP A 447 0.59 8.09 31.21
C ASP A 447 1.51 7.07 30.54
N THR A 448 1.12 5.81 30.37
CA THR A 448 1.95 4.86 29.61
C THR A 448 2.18 5.28 28.15
N CYS A 449 1.23 6.04 27.58
CA CYS A 449 1.22 6.46 26.19
C CYS A 449 1.63 7.92 26.00
N HIS A 450 1.07 8.83 26.78
CA HIS A 450 1.32 10.26 26.65
C HIS A 450 1.04 11.01 27.95
N SER A 451 1.65 12.18 28.09
CA SER A 451 1.28 13.14 29.14
C SER A 451 0.59 14.34 28.53
N LEU A 452 -0.58 14.69 29.07
CA LEU A 452 -1.37 15.82 28.62
C LEU A 452 -0.83 17.10 29.28
N LEU A 453 -0.44 18.07 28.46
CA LEU A 453 0.17 19.33 28.92
C LEU A 453 -0.82 20.50 28.85
N ALA A 454 -1.79 20.43 27.93
CA ALA A 454 -2.92 21.33 27.80
C ALA A 454 -4.03 20.61 27.02
N MET A 455 -5.28 20.97 27.29
CA MET A 455 -6.44 20.36 26.64
C MET A 455 -7.43 21.44 26.24
N GLU A 456 -7.65 21.59 24.94
CA GLU A 456 -8.64 22.52 24.37
C GLU A 456 -8.49 23.98 24.86
N GLU A 457 -7.25 24.45 25.00
CA GLU A 457 -6.93 25.81 25.46
C GLU A 457 -6.57 26.74 24.29
N GLU A 458 -7.01 28.01 24.30
CA GLU A 458 -6.71 28.98 23.23
C GLU A 458 -5.23 29.42 23.21
N ASP A 459 -4.68 29.75 24.39
CA ASP A 459 -3.28 30.16 24.59
C ASP A 459 -2.61 29.30 25.68
N PRO A 460 -2.26 28.04 25.39
CA PRO A 460 -1.64 27.15 26.36
C PRO A 460 -0.31 27.70 26.88
N GLU A 461 -0.15 27.79 28.20
CA GLU A 461 1.07 28.31 28.84
C GLU A 461 2.33 27.55 28.39
N ILE A 462 2.20 26.23 28.19
CA ILE A 462 3.30 25.37 27.75
C ILE A 462 3.88 25.80 26.40
N LEU A 463 3.06 26.30 25.46
CA LEU A 463 3.54 26.72 24.15
C LEU A 463 4.33 28.03 24.23
N ARG A 464 3.91 28.96 25.09
CA ARG A 464 4.68 30.18 25.38
C ARG A 464 6.02 29.86 26.04
N THR A 465 6.05 28.84 26.89
CA THR A 465 7.28 28.39 27.55
C THR A 465 8.26 27.75 26.58
N LEU A 466 7.76 26.96 25.61
CA LEU A 466 8.59 26.25 24.63
C LEU A 466 9.06 27.14 23.47
N ASN A 467 8.33 28.21 23.17
CA ASN A 467 8.68 29.19 22.13
C ASN A 467 8.56 30.62 22.68
N PRO A 468 9.52 31.05 23.52
CA PRO A 468 9.47 32.30 24.27
C PRO A 468 9.67 33.57 23.44
#